data_AF-A0A3S4FRH8-F1
#
_entry.id   AF-A0A3S4FRH8-F1
#
_cell.length_a   1.000
_cell.length_b   1.000
_cell.length_c   1.000
_cell.angle_alpha   90.00
_cell.angle_beta   90.00
_cell.angle_gamma   90.00
#
_symmetry.space_group_name_H-M   'P 1'
#
loop_
_entity.id
_entity.type
_entity.pdbx_description
1 polymer ?
#
loop_
_entity_poly.entity_id
_entity_poly.type
_entity_poly.pdbx_seq_one_letter_code
_entity_poly.pdbx_strand_id
1 'polypeptide(L)'
;MDDDLARLTREMHKANKPIGFMCIAPALLPKLLDQQVRLTIGNDPDLGEVIDTMGGEPVICPVDDIVVDGEHKVVTTPAYMLAQSIGEAASGIDKLVSRVLDLTE
;
A
#
# COMPACT_ATOMS: atom_id res chain seq x y z
N MET A 1 4.44 -8.42 -14.85
CA MET A 1 3.39 -7.52 -14.35
C MET A 1 2.17 -7.80 -15.19
N ASP A 2 0.99 -7.92 -14.60
CA ASP A 2 -0.24 -8.06 -15.38
C ASP A 2 -0.58 -6.72 -16.05
N ASP A 3 -0.85 -6.73 -17.35
CA ASP A 3 -1.00 -5.50 -18.15
C ASP A 3 -2.30 -4.75 -17.81
N ASP A 4 -3.38 -5.48 -17.51
CA ASP A 4 -4.67 -4.88 -17.14
C ASP A 4 -4.60 -4.23 -15.75
N LEU A 5 -3.94 -4.87 -14.79
CA LEU A 5 -3.65 -4.28 -13.48
C LEU A 5 -2.83 -3.00 -13.60
N ALA A 6 -1.76 -3.03 -14.42
CA ALA A 6 -0.90 -1.86 -14.64
C ALA A 6 -1.68 -0.71 -15.28
N ARG A 7 -2.48 -0.99 -16.31
CA ARG A 7 -3.32 0.00 -16.98
C ARG A 7 -4.32 0.62 -16.01
N LEU A 8 -5.11 -0.20 -15.30
CA LEU A 8 -6.14 0.27 -14.39
C LEU A 8 -5.54 1.12 -13.24
N THR A 9 -4.45 0.66 -12.63
CA THR A 9 -3.81 1.38 -11.51
C THR A 9 -3.34 2.76 -11.96
N ARG A 10 -2.71 2.85 -13.14
CA ARG A 10 -2.24 4.12 -13.71
C ARG A 10 -3.39 5.05 -14.10
N GLU A 11 -4.50 4.50 -14.63
CA GLU A 11 -5.71 5.29 -14.93
C GLU A 11 -6.34 5.86 -13.66
N MET A 12 -6.43 5.08 -12.58
CA MET A 12 -6.92 5.55 -11.27
C MET A 12 -6.02 6.64 -10.70
N HIS A 13 -4.71 6.44 -10.73
CA HIS A 13 -3.73 7.42 -10.26
C HIS A 13 -3.81 8.74 -11.05
N LYS A 14 -3.82 8.67 -12.39
CA LYS A 14 -3.98 9.85 -13.27
C LYS A 14 -5.30 10.59 -13.05
N ALA A 15 -6.36 9.87 -12.67
CA ALA A 15 -7.65 10.46 -12.32
C ALA A 15 -7.71 10.99 -10.88
N ASN A 16 -6.58 10.99 -10.15
CA ASN A 16 -6.48 11.40 -8.74
C ASN A 16 -7.46 10.67 -7.81
N LYS A 17 -7.74 9.39 -8.12
CA LYS A 17 -8.58 8.51 -7.32
C LYS A 17 -7.70 7.74 -6.33
N PRO A 18 -8.12 7.62 -5.05
CA PRO A 18 -7.33 6.90 -4.07
C PRO A 18 -7.24 5.40 -4.38
N ILE A 19 -6.11 4.80 -4.01
CA ILE A 19 -5.81 3.40 -4.29
C ILE A 19 -5.30 2.71 -3.03
N GLY A 20 -5.90 1.57 -2.68
CA GLY A 20 -5.52 0.77 -1.51
C GLY A 20 -4.81 -0.52 -1.89
N PHE A 21 -3.67 -0.83 -1.27
CA PHE A 21 -2.94 -2.10 -1.43
C PHE A 21 -2.65 -2.70 -0.05
N MET A 22 -2.70 -4.03 0.11
CA MET A 22 -2.49 -4.68 1.40
C MET A 22 -1.62 -5.93 1.30
N CYS A 23 -1.06 -6.35 2.44
CA CYS A 23 -0.23 -7.55 2.53
C CYS A 23 1.02 -7.42 1.66
N ILE A 24 1.26 -8.35 0.73
CA ILE A 24 2.40 -8.31 -0.19
C ILE A 24 2.14 -7.42 -1.43
N ALA A 25 0.89 -7.06 -1.70
CA ALA A 25 0.52 -6.30 -2.90
C ALA A 25 1.24 -4.94 -3.04
N PRO A 26 1.50 -4.15 -1.96
CA PRO A 26 2.23 -2.89 -2.05
C PRO A 26 3.60 -3.00 -2.74
N ALA A 27 4.23 -4.18 -2.75
CA ALA A 27 5.49 -4.40 -3.47
C ALA A 27 5.39 -4.14 -4.98
N LEU A 28 4.19 -4.12 -5.56
CA LEU A 28 3.98 -3.80 -6.97
C LEU A 28 4.00 -2.29 -7.24
N LEU A 29 3.70 -1.45 -6.24
CA LEU A 29 3.45 -0.01 -6.41
C LEU A 29 4.61 0.75 -7.08
N PRO A 30 5.89 0.56 -6.70
CA PRO A 30 6.99 1.30 -7.33
C PRO A 30 7.05 1.07 -8.84
N LYS A 31 6.79 -0.17 -9.29
CA LYS A 31 6.75 -0.52 -10.72
C LYS A 31 5.44 -0.10 -11.41
N LEU A 32 4.33 -0.08 -10.69
CA LEU A 32 3.02 0.30 -11.25
C LEU A 32 2.94 1.80 -11.53
N LEU A 33 3.42 2.63 -10.60
CA LEU A 33 3.31 4.09 -10.70
C LEU A 33 4.52 4.76 -11.34
N ASP A 34 5.68 4.08 -11.43
CA ASP A 34 6.93 4.64 -11.98
C ASP A 34 7.34 5.96 -11.27
N GLN A 35 7.05 6.03 -9.98
CA GLN A 35 7.28 7.15 -9.08
C GLN A 35 7.67 6.61 -7.70
N GLN A 36 8.35 7.43 -6.90
CA GLN A 36 8.63 7.07 -5.51
C GLN A 36 7.34 7.18 -4.69
N VAL A 37 6.92 6.06 -4.11
CA VAL A 37 5.65 5.95 -3.38
C VAL A 37 5.94 5.52 -1.95
N ARG A 38 5.33 6.22 -1.00
CA ARG A 38 5.44 5.92 0.43
C ARG A 38 4.49 4.80 0.82
N LEU A 39 5.03 3.66 1.27
CA LEU A 39 4.23 2.43 1.44
C LEU A 39 4.74 1.55 2.59
N THR A 40 3.91 0.59 3.01
CA THR A 40 4.30 -0.44 3.97
C THR A 40 3.94 -1.84 3.50
N ILE A 41 4.74 -2.80 3.93
CA ILE A 41 4.46 -4.25 3.92
C ILE A 41 4.69 -4.86 5.31
N GLY A 42 4.74 -4.04 6.36
CA GLY A 42 5.00 -4.47 7.74
C GLY A 42 6.27 -3.88 8.33
N ASN A 43 7.03 -4.70 9.05
CA ASN A 43 8.21 -4.28 9.82
C ASN A 43 9.45 -5.16 9.55
N ASP A 44 9.44 -5.94 8.48
CA ASP A 44 10.58 -6.75 8.04
C ASP A 44 11.62 -5.85 7.32
N PRO A 45 12.84 -5.70 7.87
CA PRO A 45 13.87 -4.83 7.29
C PRO A 45 14.38 -5.32 5.93
N ASP A 46 14.47 -6.64 5.72
CA ASP A 46 14.98 -7.21 4.47
C ASP A 46 14.00 -6.94 3.33
N LEU A 47 12.70 -7.05 3.61
CA LEU A 47 11.67 -6.68 2.64
C LEU A 47 11.61 -5.17 2.42
N GLY A 48 11.86 -4.37 3.45
CA GLY A 48 12.00 -2.92 3.33
C GLY A 48 13.09 -2.52 2.33
N GLU A 49 14.28 -3.12 2.41
CA GLU A 49 15.39 -2.87 1.48
C GLU A 49 15.05 -3.23 0.03
N VAL A 50 14.29 -4.31 -0.17
CA VAL A 50 13.80 -4.68 -1.51
C VAL A 50 12.85 -3.61 -2.07
N ILE A 51 11.95 -3.06 -1.25
CA ILE A 51 11.05 -1.98 -1.67
C ILE A 51 11.84 -0.71 -2.03
N ASP A 52 12.82 -0.34 -1.22
CA ASP A 52 13.68 0.82 -1.47
C ASP A 52 14.46 0.66 -2.78
N THR A 53 15.05 -0.51 -3.00
CA THR A 53 15.75 -0.86 -4.26
C THR A 53 14.82 -0.81 -5.47
N MET A 54 13.53 -1.11 -5.29
CA MET A 54 12.52 -1.02 -6.33
C MET A 54 12.01 0.41 -6.59
N GLY A 55 12.47 1.39 -5.82
CA GLY A 55 12.11 2.81 -5.94
C GLY A 55 10.96 3.25 -5.04
N GLY A 56 10.54 2.44 -4.06
CA GLY A 56 9.55 2.85 -3.05
C GLY A 56 10.21 3.55 -1.85
N GLU A 57 9.40 4.16 -0.99
CA GLU A 57 9.83 4.62 0.35
C GLU A 57 9.16 3.71 1.40
N PRO A 58 9.86 2.66 1.88
CA PRO A 58 9.30 1.73 2.86
C PRO A 58 9.14 2.39 4.24
N VAL A 59 7.97 2.19 4.84
CA VAL A 59 7.66 2.70 6.18
C VAL A 59 7.26 1.53 7.06
N ILE A 60 7.92 1.41 8.22
CA ILE A 60 7.55 0.42 9.24
C ILE A 60 6.15 0.72 9.74
N CYS A 61 5.28 -0.29 9.71
CA CYS A 61 3.90 -0.16 10.15
C CYS A 61 3.46 -1.41 10.93
N PRO A 62 2.81 -1.27 12.10
CA PRO A 62 2.20 -2.40 12.79
C PRO A 62 0.96 -2.93 12.05
N VAL A 63 0.51 -4.13 12.42
CA VAL A 63 -0.60 -4.83 11.76
C VAL A 63 -1.92 -4.07 11.77
N ASP A 64 -2.16 -3.30 12.83
CA ASP A 64 -3.39 -2.59 13.10
C ASP A 64 -3.36 -1.14 12.61
N ASP A 65 -2.40 -0.75 11.77
CA ASP A 65 -2.27 0.61 11.25
C ASP A 65 -2.00 0.65 9.73
N ILE A 66 -1.92 1.87 9.20
CA ILE A 66 -1.79 2.14 7.77
C ILE A 66 -0.69 3.15 7.48
N VAL A 67 -0.15 3.09 6.27
CA VAL A 67 0.71 4.15 5.71
C VAL A 67 0.00 4.81 4.55
N VAL A 68 -0.02 6.14 4.57
CA VAL A 68 -0.65 6.97 3.55
C VAL A 68 0.43 7.77 2.84
N ASP A 69 0.47 7.63 1.52
CA ASP A 69 1.10 8.59 0.62
C ASP A 69 0.03 9.61 0.20
N GLY A 70 0.11 10.80 0.79
CA GLY A 70 -0.86 11.87 0.54
C GLY A 70 -0.72 12.50 -0.84
N GLU A 71 0.48 12.48 -1.42
CA GLU A 71 0.76 13.05 -2.75
C GLU A 71 0.14 12.19 -3.84
N HIS A 72 0.31 10.87 -3.74
CA HIS A 72 -0.16 9.90 -4.73
C HIS A 72 -1.53 9.28 -4.38
N LYS A 73 -2.15 9.68 -3.26
CA LYS A 73 -3.37 9.09 -2.67
C LYS A 73 -3.31 7.56 -2.55
N VAL A 74 -2.17 7.03 -2.14
CA VAL A 74 -1.98 5.59 -1.92
C VAL A 74 -2.12 5.28 -0.43
N VAL A 75 -2.85 4.22 -0.11
CA VAL A 75 -3.01 3.72 1.26
C VAL A 75 -2.57 2.26 1.33
N THR A 76 -1.72 1.93 2.31
CA THR A 76 -1.20 0.57 2.48
C THR A 76 -1.28 0.06 3.91
N THR A 77 -1.48 -1.25 4.08
CA THR A 77 -1.51 -1.91 5.40
C THR A 77 -0.85 -3.30 5.35
N PRO A 78 -0.17 -3.75 6.42
CA PRO A 78 0.54 -5.03 6.41
C PRO A 78 -0.36 -6.27 6.35
N ALA A 79 -1.56 -6.23 6.94
CA ALA A 79 -2.46 -7.40 7.04
C ALA A 79 -1.69 -8.69 7.47
N TYR A 80 -1.84 -9.79 6.72
CA TYR A 80 -1.20 -11.08 7.02
C TYR A 80 0.33 -11.12 6.87
N MET A 81 0.98 -10.03 6.48
CA MET A 81 2.44 -9.93 6.65
C MET A 81 2.82 -10.02 8.14
N LEU A 82 1.92 -9.55 9.04
CA LEU A 82 2.14 -9.52 10.48
C LEU A 82 1.05 -10.21 11.31
N ALA A 83 -0.21 -10.21 10.83
CA ALA A 83 -1.36 -10.68 11.59
C ALA A 83 -1.25 -12.17 11.99
N GLN A 84 -1.51 -12.45 13.26
CA GLN A 84 -1.62 -13.79 13.82
C GLN A 84 -3.07 -14.26 13.96
N SER A 85 -4.03 -13.37 13.72
CA SER A 85 -5.46 -13.68 13.74
C SER A 85 -6.24 -12.82 12.74
N ILE A 86 -7.45 -13.27 12.40
CA ILE A 86 -8.36 -12.52 11.53
C ILE A 86 -8.76 -11.16 12.13
N GLY A 87 -8.83 -11.04 13.46
CA GLY A 87 -9.19 -9.80 14.14
C GLY A 87 -8.10 -8.73 14.00
N GLU A 88 -6.83 -9.12 14.08
CA GLU A 88 -5.69 -8.22 13.85
C GLU A 88 -5.66 -7.74 12.40
N ALA A 89 -5.83 -8.66 11.44
CA ALA A 89 -5.87 -8.31 10.02
C ALA A 89 -7.04 -7.34 9.73
N ALA A 90 -8.22 -7.61 10.28
CA ALA A 90 -9.40 -6.76 10.11
C ALA A 90 -9.16 -5.34 10.62
N SER A 91 -8.48 -5.16 11.76
CA SER A 91 -8.24 -3.82 12.32
C SER A 91 -7.46 -2.89 11.37
N GLY A 92 -6.39 -3.39 10.74
CA GLY A 92 -5.63 -2.62 9.75
C GLY A 92 -6.38 -2.43 8.43
N ILE A 93 -7.09 -3.47 7.96
CA ILE A 93 -7.88 -3.42 6.72
C ILE A 93 -9.03 -2.43 6.82
N ASP A 94 -9.76 -2.42 7.94
CA ASP A 94 -10.87 -1.49 8.16
C ASP A 94 -10.37 -0.04 8.14
N LYS A 95 -9.24 0.26 8.81
CA LYS A 95 -8.60 1.57 8.74
C LYS A 95 -8.19 1.94 7.31
N LEU A 96 -7.64 1.00 6.54
CA LEU A 96 -7.27 1.23 5.14
C LEU A 96 -8.50 1.60 4.31
N VAL A 97 -9.59 0.83 4.43
CA VAL A 97 -10.82 1.08 3.67
C VAL A 97 -11.43 2.42 4.05
N SER A 98 -11.54 2.73 5.35
CA SER A 98 -12.03 4.04 5.82
C SER A 98 -11.20 5.17 5.23
N ARG A 99 -9.86 5.07 5.28
CA ARG A 99 -8.99 6.13 4.76
C ARG A 99 -9.07 6.28 3.25
N VAL A 100 -9.24 5.19 2.50
CA VAL A 100 -9.48 5.24 1.05
C VAL A 100 -10.76 6.01 0.74
N LEU A 101 -11.86 5.74 1.49
CA LEU A 101 -13.13 6.44 1.32
C LEU A 101 -13.01 7.93 1.65
N ASP A 102 -12.34 8.30 2.74
CA ASP A 102 -12.11 9.71 3.11
C ASP A 102 -11.36 10.51 2.03
N LEU A 103 -10.55 9.84 1.19
CA LEU A 103 -9.79 10.47 0.11
C LEU A 103 -10.59 10.61 -1.21
N THR A 104 -11.83 10.09 -1.23
CA THR A 104 -12.76 10.23 -2.36
C THR A 104 -13.63 11.49 -2.29
N GLU A 105 -13.76 12.06 -1.09
CA GLU A 105 -14.46 13.33 -0.84
C GLU A 105 -13.55 14.54 -1.14
#